data_AF-A0A167CYZ9-F1
#
_entry.id   AF-A0A167CYZ9-F1
#
_cell.length_a   1.000
_cell.length_b   1.000
_cell.length_c   1.000
_cell.angle_alpha   90.00
_cell.angle_beta   90.00
_cell.angle_gamma   90.00
#
_symmetry.space_group_name_H-M   'P 1'
#
loop_
_entity.id
_entity.type
_entity.pdbx_description
1 polymer ?
#
loop_
_entity_poly.entity_id
_entity_poly.type
_entity_poly.pdbx_seq_one_letter_code
_entity_poly.pdbx_strand_id
1 'polypeptide(L)'
;LTGSQYHFSLLVHGACAEAAKQTAASCYPSLPRRPPLRPAMFSLRALLRPAALRVAYHTPPARPLAGASPSALLRTRTRIPPLPTTGNSHATQHRFFSQTPRWTRFPPPTGGYDPRNPAHREVLNEYRLRTAQPLVTEAGLWRLAKSRGTHTIIVIAFLSAIGFYYYNLQTVPVSGRQRFNCYSEAWVDRVSDEQVKRVIYEVESQGGRFLPSWDPRSQMVARVMRRLIPVSGLDGQEWEVRVIDDPHTLNAFVLPGGKVFVHSGILRVTRNEDGLAAVLGHEIAHNLAQHVGERMSSSIGPNILLGSLVLLSGMFPPAIILVQYLGSGLMDLVFTRPMGRLQESEADYIGLMLMAEACYDPREAVAFWQRMDMAAKRGHAEEVPELLSTHPSNEHRIEKYKEWMPKAIEKWEASECKGTASFANMFRRALDRGSMIVEF
;
A
#
# COMPACT_ATOMS: atom_id res chain seq x y z
N LEU A 1 6.61 12.76 41.40
CA LEU A 1 6.25 12.03 40.15
C LEU A 1 7.35 11.04 39.75
N THR A 2 7.95 10.35 40.72
CA THR A 2 8.88 9.23 40.52
C THR A 2 8.08 7.96 40.69
N GLY A 3 7.64 7.36 39.58
CA GLY A 3 6.80 6.16 39.58
C GLY A 3 6.14 5.83 38.24
N SER A 4 6.08 6.77 37.29
CA SER A 4 5.33 6.57 36.03
C SER A 4 6.19 6.21 34.81
N GLN A 5 7.51 6.07 34.93
CA GLN A 5 8.38 5.73 33.78
C GLN A 5 8.55 4.23 33.53
N TYR A 6 8.12 3.37 34.45
CA TYR A 6 8.22 1.91 34.28
C TYR A 6 6.99 1.27 33.63
N HIS A 7 5.90 2.01 33.42
CA HIS A 7 4.67 1.45 32.85
C HIS A 7 4.58 1.49 31.31
N PHE A 8 5.39 2.31 30.63
CA PHE A 8 5.28 2.46 29.16
C PHE A 8 6.08 1.41 28.38
N SER A 9 7.15 0.86 28.97
CA SER A 9 7.94 -0.20 28.33
C SER A 9 7.24 -1.58 28.37
N LEU A 10 6.36 -1.80 29.35
CA LEU A 10 5.56 -3.02 29.48
C LEU A 10 4.39 -3.11 28.48
N LEU A 11 3.85 -1.99 27.99
CA LEU A 11 2.70 -2.00 27.07
C LEU A 11 3.08 -2.38 25.63
N VAL A 12 4.26 -1.96 25.16
CA VAL A 12 4.74 -2.29 23.79
C VAL A 12 5.32 -3.71 23.72
N HIS A 13 5.97 -4.19 24.80
CA HIS A 13 6.37 -5.60 24.90
C HIS A 13 5.17 -6.53 25.17
N GLY A 14 4.15 -6.08 25.90
CA GLY A 14 2.94 -6.84 26.18
C GLY A 14 2.13 -7.19 24.93
N ALA A 15 1.94 -6.24 24.01
CA ALA A 15 1.16 -6.49 22.79
C ALA A 15 1.83 -7.49 21.82
N CYS A 16 3.16 -7.54 21.77
CA CYS A 16 3.89 -8.53 20.97
C CYS A 16 4.05 -9.88 21.70
N ALA A 17 4.15 -9.89 23.04
CA ALA A 17 4.26 -11.12 23.82
C ALA A 17 2.92 -11.86 23.99
N GLU A 18 1.79 -11.15 24.03
CA GLU A 18 0.44 -11.77 24.11
C GLU A 18 0.08 -12.49 22.80
N ALA A 19 0.49 -11.93 21.65
CA ALA A 19 0.36 -12.57 20.33
C ALA A 19 1.25 -13.84 20.19
N ALA A 20 2.42 -13.85 20.86
CA ALA A 20 3.32 -15.00 20.90
C ALA A 20 2.91 -16.09 21.92
N LYS A 21 2.12 -15.75 22.96
CA LYS A 21 1.62 -16.73 23.95
C LYS A 21 0.35 -17.43 23.50
N GLN A 22 -0.53 -16.76 22.76
CA GLN A 22 -1.77 -17.38 22.25
C GLN A 22 -1.52 -18.42 21.14
N THR A 23 -0.35 -18.39 20.50
CA THR A 23 0.09 -19.39 19.50
C THR A 23 0.69 -20.66 20.11
N ALA A 24 1.00 -20.70 21.41
CA ALA A 24 1.64 -21.85 22.06
C ALA A 24 0.66 -22.82 22.77
N ALA A 25 -0.62 -22.47 22.89
CA ALA A 25 -1.56 -23.21 23.75
C ALA A 25 -2.55 -24.14 23.03
N SER A 26 -2.45 -24.30 21.71
CA SER A 26 -3.30 -25.26 20.99
C SER A 26 -2.51 -25.96 19.90
N CYS A 27 -2.26 -27.25 20.13
CA CYS A 27 -1.91 -28.33 19.18
C CYS A 27 -0.71 -29.19 19.64
N TYR A 28 -1.00 -30.22 20.44
CA TYR A 28 -0.48 -31.57 20.20
C TYR A 28 -1.69 -32.39 19.72
N PRO A 29 -1.59 -33.19 18.63
CA PRO A 29 -0.85 -34.44 18.72
C PRO A 29 0.05 -34.81 17.51
N SER A 30 1.13 -35.51 17.86
CA SER A 30 1.92 -36.55 17.14
C SER A 30 1.66 -36.85 15.66
N LEU A 31 2.74 -36.83 14.84
CA LEU A 31 3.06 -37.74 13.70
C LEU A 31 4.57 -37.59 13.32
N PRO A 32 5.20 -38.51 12.54
CA PRO A 32 6.49 -39.11 12.88
C PRO A 32 7.73 -38.51 12.21
N ARG A 33 8.88 -38.75 12.85
CA ARG A 33 10.24 -38.29 12.51
C ARG A 33 10.72 -38.80 11.14
N ARG A 34 11.22 -37.89 10.28
CA ARG A 34 12.13 -38.22 9.16
C ARG A 34 13.59 -37.99 9.59
N PRO A 35 14.57 -38.76 9.08
CA PRO A 35 15.96 -38.70 9.53
C PRO A 35 16.72 -37.50 8.92
N PRO A 36 17.81 -37.02 9.56
CA PRO A 36 18.53 -35.85 9.10
C PRO A 36 19.48 -36.16 7.94
N LEU A 37 19.44 -35.33 6.89
CA LEU A 37 20.47 -35.27 5.85
C LEU A 37 21.67 -34.44 6.36
N ARG A 38 22.88 -34.97 6.16
CA ARG A 38 24.17 -34.36 6.54
C ARG A 38 24.48 -33.11 5.71
N PRO A 39 25.15 -32.09 6.25
CA PRO A 39 25.56 -30.91 5.48
C PRO A 39 26.87 -31.20 4.70
N ALA A 40 26.87 -30.88 3.41
CA ALA A 40 28.08 -30.78 2.61
C ALA A 40 28.73 -29.39 2.86
N MET A 41 29.98 -29.39 3.34
CA MET A 41 30.79 -28.17 3.46
C MET A 41 31.30 -27.75 2.09
N PHE A 42 31.02 -26.51 1.67
CA PHE A 42 31.76 -25.84 0.60
C PHE A 42 32.52 -24.63 1.16
N SER A 43 33.80 -24.59 0.82
CA SER A 43 34.84 -23.69 1.33
C SER A 43 34.68 -22.24 0.83
N LEU A 44 34.69 -21.29 1.76
CA LEU A 44 34.78 -19.85 1.54
C LEU A 44 36.20 -19.47 1.08
N ARG A 45 36.47 -19.46 -0.23
CA ARG A 45 37.69 -18.81 -0.77
C ARG A 45 37.60 -18.47 -2.26
N ALA A 46 36.65 -17.61 -2.63
CA ALA A 46 36.72 -16.84 -3.86
C ALA A 46 35.71 -15.70 -3.80
N LEU A 47 36.13 -14.51 -3.34
CA LEU A 47 35.46 -13.21 -3.61
C LEU A 47 36.23 -12.08 -2.91
N LEU A 48 37.43 -11.76 -3.41
CA LEU A 48 38.08 -10.46 -3.16
C LEU A 48 38.86 -10.04 -4.42
N ARG A 49 38.19 -9.33 -5.32
CA ARG A 49 38.81 -8.38 -6.27
C ARG A 49 37.85 -7.21 -6.50
N PRO A 50 38.25 -5.95 -6.29
CA PRO A 50 37.40 -4.81 -6.61
C PRO A 50 37.57 -4.42 -8.09
N ALA A 51 36.45 -4.19 -8.78
CA ALA A 51 36.43 -3.56 -10.10
C ALA A 51 36.34 -2.04 -9.92
N ALA A 52 37.27 -1.30 -10.52
CA ALA A 52 37.27 0.16 -10.55
C ALA A 52 36.28 0.68 -11.61
N LEU A 53 35.34 1.54 -11.22
CA LEU A 53 34.51 2.32 -12.14
C LEU A 53 34.97 3.78 -12.14
N ARG A 54 35.46 4.27 -13.28
CA ARG A 54 35.65 5.70 -13.56
C ARG A 54 34.34 6.27 -14.11
N VAL A 55 33.83 7.33 -13.50
CA VAL A 55 32.72 8.14 -14.02
C VAL A 55 33.32 9.38 -14.70
N ALA A 56 33.06 9.55 -15.99
CA ALA A 56 33.39 10.75 -16.76
C ALA A 56 32.15 11.65 -16.85
N TYR A 57 32.29 12.93 -16.48
CA TYR A 57 31.26 13.95 -16.66
C TYR A 57 31.39 14.56 -18.06
N HIS A 58 30.32 14.52 -18.85
CA HIS A 58 30.17 15.31 -20.08
C HIS A 58 29.12 16.41 -19.89
N THR A 59 29.54 17.66 -20.04
CA THR A 59 28.70 18.86 -20.17
C THR A 59 28.37 19.13 -21.65
N PRO A 60 27.12 19.50 -22.02
CA PRO A 60 26.80 19.91 -23.38
C PRO A 60 26.97 21.44 -23.58
N PRO A 61 27.21 21.92 -24.82
CA PRO A 61 27.48 23.33 -25.11
C PRO A 61 26.22 24.14 -25.44
N ALA A 62 26.28 25.44 -25.14
CA ALA A 62 25.27 26.44 -25.49
C ALA A 62 25.42 26.94 -26.94
N ARG A 63 24.30 27.30 -27.59
CA ARG A 63 24.25 28.10 -28.83
C ARG A 63 23.24 29.26 -28.69
N PRO A 64 23.51 30.44 -29.30
CA PRO A 64 22.70 31.64 -29.12
C PRO A 64 21.72 31.87 -30.28
N LEU A 65 20.63 32.59 -30.04
CA LEU A 65 19.84 33.25 -31.09
C LEU A 65 19.39 34.63 -30.64
N ALA A 66 19.57 35.60 -31.54
CA ALA A 66 19.24 37.00 -31.39
C ALA A 66 17.95 37.36 -32.16
N GLY A 67 17.23 38.36 -31.63
CA GLY A 67 16.53 39.38 -32.42
C GLY A 67 15.06 39.15 -32.79
N ALA A 68 14.15 39.89 -32.14
CA ALA A 68 13.25 40.85 -32.79
C ALA A 68 12.29 41.51 -31.76
N SER A 69 12.21 42.84 -31.82
CA SER A 69 11.17 43.72 -31.23
C SER A 69 10.23 44.16 -32.39
N PRO A 70 9.00 44.72 -32.22
CA PRO A 70 8.79 46.00 -31.50
C PRO A 70 7.39 46.31 -30.87
N SER A 71 7.39 47.31 -29.98
CA SER A 71 6.39 48.40 -29.74
C SER A 71 4.92 48.13 -29.38
N ALA A 72 4.44 48.72 -28.25
CA ALA A 72 3.49 49.86 -28.22
C ALA A 72 2.84 50.14 -26.83
N LEU A 73 2.86 51.43 -26.42
CA LEU A 73 1.81 52.19 -25.68
C LEU A 73 1.40 51.72 -24.26
N LEU A 74 1.30 52.53 -23.20
CA LEU A 74 0.94 53.94 -23.05
C LEU A 74 1.53 54.51 -21.74
N ARG A 75 1.95 55.78 -21.82
CA ARG A 75 2.36 56.64 -20.72
C ARG A 75 1.21 57.62 -20.48
N THR A 76 0.65 57.68 -19.28
CA THR A 76 -0.07 58.88 -18.82
C THR A 76 0.57 59.34 -17.52
N ARG A 77 1.04 60.60 -17.55
CA ARG A 77 1.64 61.32 -16.43
C ARG A 77 0.90 62.65 -16.39
N THR A 78 0.21 62.95 -15.30
CA THR A 78 -0.22 64.31 -14.97
C THR A 78 0.54 64.76 -13.72
N ARG A 79 1.19 65.92 -13.86
CA ARG A 79 1.95 66.70 -12.87
C ARG A 79 0.96 67.52 -12.01
N ILE A 80 1.36 68.04 -10.84
CA ILE A 80 1.71 69.47 -10.51
C ILE A 80 1.79 69.55 -8.95
N PRO A 81 2.46 70.51 -8.25
CA PRO A 81 3.86 70.98 -8.17
C PRO A 81 4.48 70.75 -6.74
N PRO A 82 5.71 71.21 -6.42
CA PRO A 82 6.33 71.01 -5.10
C PRO A 82 6.39 72.29 -4.24
N LEU A 83 6.53 72.12 -2.90
CA LEU A 83 7.32 72.90 -1.90
C LEU A 83 6.78 72.61 -0.46
N PRO A 84 7.54 72.80 0.64
CA PRO A 84 8.98 72.69 0.87
C PRO A 84 9.35 71.74 2.04
N THR A 85 10.65 71.58 2.22
CA THR A 85 11.43 70.81 3.20
C THR A 85 11.15 71.12 4.69
N THR A 86 11.04 70.07 5.51
CA THR A 86 11.70 69.90 6.83
C THR A 86 11.85 68.38 7.06
N GLY A 87 13.05 67.84 7.12
CA GLY A 87 13.77 67.63 8.38
C GLY A 87 14.24 66.17 8.43
N ASN A 88 15.56 65.98 8.53
CA ASN A 88 16.27 64.71 8.52
C ASN A 88 15.64 63.62 9.41
N SER A 89 15.47 62.42 8.85
CA SER A 89 15.67 61.18 9.61
C SER A 89 16.22 60.10 8.69
N HIS A 90 17.42 59.62 9.00
CA HIS A 90 18.02 58.45 8.39
C HIS A 90 17.08 57.26 8.57
N ALA A 91 16.52 56.75 7.48
CA ALA A 91 15.81 55.48 7.46
C ALA A 91 16.82 54.35 7.64
N THR A 92 17.00 53.94 8.90
CA THR A 92 17.77 52.75 9.26
C THR A 92 16.99 51.52 8.80
N GLN A 93 17.56 50.75 7.87
CA GLN A 93 17.06 49.43 7.49
C GLN A 93 17.02 48.53 8.73
N HIS A 94 15.83 48.24 9.26
CA HIS A 94 15.67 47.22 10.28
C HIS A 94 15.77 45.83 9.64
N ARG A 95 16.92 45.17 9.83
CA ARG A 95 17.04 43.71 9.69
C ARG A 95 16.09 43.06 10.71
N PHE A 96 14.95 42.58 10.25
CA PHE A 96 14.17 41.61 10.99
C PHE A 96 15.00 40.31 11.06
N PHE A 97 15.16 39.75 12.26
CA PHE A 97 15.98 38.56 12.58
C PHE A 97 17.49 38.77 12.75
N SER A 98 17.88 39.54 13.78
CA SER A 98 19.09 39.24 14.56
C SER A 98 19.03 39.91 15.94
N GLN A 99 18.06 39.52 16.76
CA GLN A 99 18.13 39.80 18.19
C GLN A 99 17.66 38.56 18.93
N THR A 100 18.61 37.72 19.36
CA THR A 100 18.37 36.89 20.54
C THR A 100 18.08 37.86 21.69
N PRO A 101 16.89 37.85 22.31
CA PRO A 101 16.64 38.71 23.46
C PRO A 101 17.63 38.29 24.53
N ARG A 102 18.48 39.22 24.97
CA ARG A 102 19.28 39.03 26.17
C ARG A 102 18.27 38.93 27.30
N TRP A 103 17.99 37.70 27.76
CA TRP A 103 17.04 37.39 28.82
C TRP A 103 17.35 38.28 30.04
N THR A 104 16.61 39.37 30.19
CA THR A 104 16.54 40.09 31.46
C THR A 104 15.80 39.16 32.41
N ARG A 105 16.53 38.52 33.32
CA ARG A 105 15.94 37.78 34.44
C ARG A 105 15.02 38.76 35.18
N PHE A 106 13.71 38.58 35.07
CA PHE A 106 12.80 39.18 36.03
C PHE A 106 13.20 38.65 37.42
N PRO A 107 13.52 39.53 38.38
CA PRO A 107 13.84 39.08 39.72
C PRO A 107 12.66 38.29 40.28
N PRO A 108 12.90 37.22 41.06
CA PRO A 108 11.82 36.53 41.75
C PRO A 108 11.03 37.55 42.59
N PRO A 109 9.73 37.34 42.85
CA PRO A 109 8.94 38.27 43.66
C PRO A 109 9.61 38.45 45.03
N THR A 110 10.19 39.63 45.26
CA THR A 110 10.85 40.01 46.51
C THR A 110 9.83 40.69 47.42
N GLY A 111 9.11 39.89 48.19
CA GLY A 111 8.14 40.36 49.18
C GLY A 111 7.45 39.19 49.87
N GLY A 112 7.16 39.32 51.17
CA GLY A 112 6.69 38.25 52.05
C GLY A 112 5.69 37.30 51.40
N TYR A 113 6.17 36.10 51.08
CA TYR A 113 5.40 35.08 50.37
C TYR A 113 4.49 34.32 51.36
N ASP A 114 3.17 34.53 51.25
CA ASP A 114 2.18 33.69 51.93
C ASP A 114 1.59 32.65 50.96
N PRO A 115 1.88 31.34 51.13
CA PRO A 115 1.37 30.27 50.28
C PRO A 115 -0.15 30.04 50.41
N ARG A 116 -0.82 30.64 51.40
CA ARG A 116 -2.28 30.56 51.58
C ARG A 116 -3.04 31.65 50.82
N ASN A 117 -2.35 32.68 50.32
CA ASN A 117 -2.96 33.75 49.54
C ASN A 117 -3.09 33.34 48.04
N PRO A 118 -4.32 33.25 47.49
CA PRO A 118 -4.53 32.88 46.08
C PRO A 118 -3.79 33.77 45.08
N ALA A 119 -3.71 35.08 45.35
CA ALA A 119 -3.06 36.06 44.47
C ALA A 119 -1.53 35.85 44.38
N HIS A 120 -0.89 35.47 45.50
CA HIS A 120 0.55 35.16 45.50
C HIS A 120 0.83 33.87 44.73
N ARG A 121 -0.11 32.91 44.76
CA ARG A 121 0.01 31.64 44.03
C ARG A 121 -0.12 31.85 42.52
N GLU A 122 -1.00 32.74 42.10
CA GLU A 122 -1.21 33.09 40.69
C GLU A 122 0.01 33.79 40.08
N VAL A 123 0.58 34.77 40.77
CA VAL A 123 1.84 35.44 40.36
C VAL A 123 3.00 34.46 40.24
N LEU A 124 3.12 33.49 41.16
CA LEU A 124 4.14 32.44 41.09
C LEU A 124 3.91 31.46 39.95
N ASN A 125 2.66 31.10 39.68
CA ASN A 125 2.33 30.24 38.55
C ASN A 125 2.63 30.97 37.24
N GLU A 126 2.27 32.24 37.12
CA GLU A 126 2.56 33.04 35.94
C GLU A 126 4.06 33.24 35.74
N TYR A 127 4.80 33.52 36.81
CA TYR A 127 6.27 33.56 36.78
C TYR A 127 6.86 32.22 36.34
N ARG A 128 6.38 31.10 36.88
CA ARG A 128 6.84 29.74 36.52
C ARG A 128 6.52 29.39 35.06
N LEU A 129 5.37 29.79 34.54
CA LEU A 129 4.99 29.56 33.13
C LEU A 129 5.85 30.41 32.19
N ARG A 130 6.12 31.67 32.55
CA ARG A 130 6.96 32.59 31.75
C ARG A 130 8.45 32.28 31.84
N THR A 131 8.91 31.65 32.91
CA THR A 131 10.32 31.25 33.12
C THR A 131 10.55 29.75 32.93
N ALA A 132 9.52 29.00 32.53
CA ALA A 132 9.64 27.59 32.22
C ALA A 132 10.69 27.42 31.11
N GLN A 133 11.76 26.69 31.42
CA GLN A 133 12.70 26.28 30.39
C GLN A 133 12.00 25.34 29.41
N PRO A 134 12.36 25.38 28.12
CA PRO A 134 11.82 24.42 27.18
C PRO A 134 12.18 23.01 27.66
N LEU A 135 11.18 22.12 27.69
CA LEU A 135 11.33 20.71 28.09
C LEU A 135 12.44 20.01 27.28
N VAL A 136 12.74 20.52 26.09
CA VAL A 136 13.80 20.05 25.20
C VAL A 136 14.73 21.24 24.91
N THR A 137 15.98 21.16 25.38
CA THR A 137 17.03 22.14 25.05
C THR A 137 17.96 21.58 23.99
N GLU A 138 18.50 22.41 23.10
CA GLU A 138 19.46 21.98 22.08
C GLU A 138 20.69 21.29 22.71
N ALA A 139 21.23 21.87 23.79
CA ALA A 139 22.32 21.28 24.56
C ALA A 139 21.93 19.99 25.30
N GLY A 140 20.64 19.84 25.68
CA GLY A 140 20.10 18.60 26.22
C GLY A 140 20.02 17.50 25.15
N LEU A 141 19.53 17.82 23.96
CA LEU A 141 19.47 16.92 22.81
C LEU A 141 20.87 16.45 22.39
N TRP A 142 21.83 17.37 22.27
CA TRP A 142 23.22 17.00 21.91
C TRP A 142 23.90 16.11 22.95
N ARG A 143 23.62 16.33 24.25
CA ARG A 143 24.12 15.47 25.32
C ARG A 143 23.47 14.09 25.30
N LEU A 144 22.16 14.03 25.04
CA LEU A 144 21.44 12.77 24.88
C LEU A 144 21.99 12.00 23.67
N ALA A 145 22.09 12.64 22.51
CA ALA A 145 22.57 12.04 21.26
C ALA A 145 23.99 11.50 21.36
N LYS A 146 24.88 12.15 22.12
CA LYS A 146 26.27 11.70 22.35
C LYS A 146 26.42 10.72 23.51
N SER A 147 25.34 10.42 24.23
CA SER A 147 25.42 9.53 25.41
C SER A 147 25.68 8.08 24.97
N ARG A 148 26.54 7.36 25.72
CA ARG A 148 26.82 5.95 25.45
C ARG A 148 25.55 5.07 25.50
N GLY A 149 24.62 5.40 26.40
CA GLY A 149 23.33 4.72 26.52
C GLY A 149 22.49 4.89 25.24
N THR A 150 22.37 6.12 24.74
CA THR A 150 21.64 6.40 23.49
C THR A 150 22.27 5.69 22.29
N HIS A 151 23.60 5.72 22.16
CA HIS A 151 24.28 4.95 21.10
C HIS A 151 24.01 3.45 21.20
N THR A 152 24.01 2.89 22.41
CA THR A 152 23.71 1.46 22.63
C THR A 152 22.28 1.12 22.21
N ILE A 153 21.31 1.97 22.59
CA ILE A 153 19.90 1.81 22.20
C ILE A 153 19.74 1.89 20.68
N ILE A 154 20.39 2.85 20.01
CA ILE A 154 20.33 2.99 18.56
C ILE A 154 20.89 1.74 17.87
N VAL A 155 22.03 1.23 18.33
CA VAL A 155 22.64 0.01 17.77
C VAL A 155 21.71 -1.19 17.95
N ILE A 156 21.16 -1.40 19.14
CA ILE A 156 20.22 -2.50 19.40
C ILE A 156 18.97 -2.35 18.53
N ALA A 157 18.38 -1.15 18.45
CA ALA A 157 17.20 -0.90 17.64
C ALA A 157 17.46 -1.18 16.15
N PHE A 158 18.63 -0.77 15.64
CA PHE A 158 19.03 -1.02 14.26
C PHE A 158 19.22 -2.52 13.97
N LEU A 159 19.91 -3.25 14.86
CA LEU A 159 20.09 -4.69 14.73
C LEU A 159 18.76 -5.44 14.84
N SER A 160 17.88 -5.04 15.74
CA SER A 160 16.53 -5.60 15.87
C SER A 160 15.69 -5.33 14.63
N ALA A 161 15.77 -4.12 14.05
CA ALA A 161 15.06 -3.80 12.81
C ALA A 161 15.57 -4.63 11.62
N ILE A 162 16.89 -4.85 11.53
CA ILE A 162 17.48 -5.76 10.53
C ILE A 162 16.97 -7.19 10.76
N GLY A 163 17.07 -7.70 11.98
CA GLY A 163 16.59 -9.05 12.32
C GLY A 163 15.12 -9.23 11.99
N PHE A 164 14.29 -8.25 12.33
CA PHE A 164 12.86 -8.23 12.00
C PHE A 164 12.61 -8.21 10.49
N TYR A 165 13.35 -7.42 9.72
CA TYR A 165 13.24 -7.38 8.27
C TYR A 165 13.50 -8.76 7.65
N TYR A 166 14.63 -9.37 7.99
CA TYR A 166 15.01 -10.68 7.44
C TYR A 166 14.11 -11.83 7.93
N TYR A 167 13.60 -11.76 9.17
CA TYR A 167 12.65 -12.74 9.69
C TYR A 167 11.32 -12.73 8.92
N ASN A 168 10.91 -11.57 8.39
CA ASN A 168 9.66 -11.40 7.65
C ASN A 168 9.87 -11.31 6.13
N LEU A 169 11.04 -11.72 5.62
CA LEU A 169 11.22 -11.93 4.19
C LEU A 169 10.54 -13.23 3.77
N GLN A 170 9.60 -13.10 2.83
CA GLN A 170 8.82 -14.20 2.28
C GLN A 170 9.03 -14.28 0.77
N THR A 171 8.86 -15.46 0.21
CA THR A 171 8.84 -15.67 -1.24
C THR A 171 7.40 -15.79 -1.69
N VAL A 172 7.00 -15.02 -2.71
CA VAL A 172 5.66 -15.03 -3.27
C VAL A 172 5.42 -16.38 -3.98
N PRO A 173 4.31 -17.09 -3.68
CA PRO A 173 3.92 -18.28 -4.41
C PRO A 173 3.78 -18.00 -5.92
N VAL A 174 4.09 -18.97 -6.77
CA VAL A 174 4.05 -18.88 -8.25
C VAL A 174 5.14 -18.01 -8.88
N SER A 175 5.38 -16.78 -8.41
CA SER A 175 6.35 -15.86 -9.03
C SER A 175 7.79 -16.02 -8.56
N GLY A 176 8.00 -16.52 -7.32
CA GLY A 176 9.33 -16.65 -6.72
C GLY A 176 9.95 -15.32 -6.27
N ARG A 177 9.20 -14.22 -6.28
CA ARG A 177 9.67 -12.90 -5.87
C ARG A 177 9.88 -12.83 -4.35
N GLN A 178 11.02 -12.27 -3.92
CA GLN A 178 11.26 -11.95 -2.52
C GLN A 178 10.51 -10.67 -2.14
N ARG A 179 9.85 -10.69 -0.98
CA ARG A 179 9.12 -9.54 -0.43
C ARG A 179 9.20 -9.50 1.09
N PHE A 180 9.00 -8.31 1.65
CA PHE A 180 8.82 -8.13 3.08
C PHE A 180 7.32 -8.15 3.42
N ASN A 181 6.89 -9.09 4.24
CA ASN A 181 5.53 -9.15 4.76
C ASN A 181 5.53 -9.61 6.22
N CYS A 182 5.16 -8.71 7.13
CA CYS A 182 5.14 -8.98 8.57
C CYS A 182 3.72 -9.11 9.15
N TYR A 183 2.69 -9.09 8.29
CA TYR A 183 1.32 -9.39 8.68
C TYR A 183 0.99 -10.85 8.37
N SER A 184 0.36 -11.54 9.32
CA SER A 184 -0.17 -12.88 9.08
C SER A 184 -1.47 -12.81 8.27
N GLU A 185 -1.75 -13.87 7.51
CA GLU A 185 -3.01 -14.02 6.74
C GLU A 185 -4.23 -13.82 7.64
N ALA A 186 -4.28 -14.50 8.78
CA ALA A 186 -5.38 -14.38 9.74
C ALA A 186 -5.59 -12.95 10.27
N TRP A 187 -4.53 -12.13 10.33
CA TRP A 187 -4.66 -10.74 10.72
C TRP A 187 -5.22 -9.90 9.56
N VAL A 188 -4.75 -10.15 8.33
CA VAL A 188 -5.25 -9.47 7.12
C VAL A 188 -6.72 -9.81 6.87
N ASP A 189 -7.12 -11.06 7.05
CA ASP A 189 -8.51 -11.52 6.93
C ASP A 189 -9.42 -10.80 7.94
N ARG A 190 -8.98 -10.65 9.19
CA ARG A 190 -9.75 -9.91 10.21
C ARG A 190 -9.96 -8.45 9.84
N VAL A 191 -8.94 -7.80 9.28
CA VAL A 191 -9.07 -6.40 8.82
C VAL A 191 -9.95 -6.31 7.58
N SER A 192 -9.90 -7.33 6.72
CA SER A 192 -10.77 -7.48 5.56
C SER A 192 -12.25 -7.57 5.96
N ASP A 193 -12.60 -8.29 7.02
CA ASP A 193 -13.99 -8.37 7.52
C ASP A 193 -14.60 -7.00 7.85
N GLU A 194 -13.79 -6.07 8.38
CA GLU A 194 -14.24 -4.70 8.64
C GLU A 194 -14.42 -3.89 7.35
N GLN A 195 -13.64 -4.18 6.31
CA GLN A 195 -13.83 -3.58 4.98
C GLN A 195 -15.07 -4.12 4.28
N VAL A 196 -15.35 -5.41 4.43
CA VAL A 196 -16.58 -6.04 3.90
C VAL A 196 -17.81 -5.33 4.46
N LYS A 197 -17.86 -5.11 5.77
CA LYS A 197 -18.95 -4.36 6.42
C LYS A 197 -19.07 -2.93 5.89
N ARG A 198 -17.93 -2.26 5.65
CA ARG A 198 -17.90 -0.90 5.10
C ARG A 198 -18.47 -0.86 3.69
N VAL A 199 -18.04 -1.76 2.80
CA VAL A 199 -18.54 -1.84 1.42
C VAL A 199 -20.05 -2.08 1.42
N ILE A 200 -20.54 -3.01 2.25
CA ILE A 200 -21.98 -3.28 2.36
C ILE A 200 -22.72 -2.02 2.82
N TYR A 201 -22.24 -1.37 3.88
CA TYR A 201 -22.83 -0.14 4.40
C TYR A 201 -22.82 0.99 3.36
N GLU A 202 -21.74 1.16 2.61
CA GLU A 202 -21.62 2.17 1.58
C GLU A 202 -22.63 1.94 0.45
N VAL A 203 -22.71 0.71 -0.07
CA VAL A 203 -23.69 0.35 -1.11
C VAL A 203 -25.11 0.61 -0.62
N GLU A 204 -25.46 0.16 0.59
CA GLU A 204 -26.81 0.32 1.15
C GLU A 204 -27.15 1.79 1.45
N SER A 205 -26.21 2.56 1.99
CA SER A 205 -26.40 3.98 2.32
C SER A 205 -26.54 4.87 1.10
N GLN A 206 -25.93 4.52 -0.02
CA GLN A 206 -26.11 5.19 -1.31
C GLN A 206 -27.40 4.76 -2.02
N GLY A 207 -28.20 3.87 -1.42
CA GLY A 207 -29.43 3.34 -2.01
C GLY A 207 -29.18 2.27 -3.08
N GLY A 208 -27.95 1.77 -3.19
CA GLY A 208 -27.60 0.62 -4.01
C GLY A 208 -28.18 -0.68 -3.46
N ARG A 209 -28.19 -1.71 -4.31
CA ARG A 209 -28.69 -3.05 -3.94
C ARG A 209 -27.78 -4.14 -4.44
N PHE A 210 -27.79 -5.28 -3.75
CA PHE A 210 -27.17 -6.51 -4.22
C PHE A 210 -28.15 -7.30 -5.08
N LEU A 211 -27.66 -7.88 -6.16
CA LEU A 211 -28.44 -8.75 -7.02
C LEU A 211 -28.67 -10.10 -6.35
N PRO A 212 -29.88 -10.68 -6.50
CA PRO A 212 -30.17 -12.00 -5.95
C PRO A 212 -29.38 -13.10 -6.69
N SER A 213 -29.25 -14.26 -6.05
CA SER A 213 -28.50 -15.40 -6.59
C SER A 213 -29.10 -15.98 -7.89
N TRP A 214 -30.38 -15.75 -8.15
CA TRP A 214 -31.06 -16.18 -9.37
C TRP A 214 -30.88 -15.21 -10.56
N ASP A 215 -30.37 -14.00 -10.34
CA ASP A 215 -30.10 -13.06 -11.44
C ASP A 215 -29.04 -13.68 -12.39
N PRO A 216 -29.24 -13.64 -13.72
CA PRO A 216 -28.29 -14.22 -14.69
C PRO A 216 -26.85 -13.69 -14.52
N ARG A 217 -26.69 -12.43 -14.10
CA ARG A 217 -25.39 -11.81 -13.81
C ARG A 217 -24.73 -12.47 -12.60
N SER A 218 -25.48 -12.63 -11.51
CA SER A 218 -25.02 -13.33 -10.30
C SER A 218 -24.64 -14.78 -10.60
N GLN A 219 -25.45 -15.48 -11.40
CA GLN A 219 -25.15 -16.85 -11.81
C GLN A 219 -23.88 -16.94 -12.67
N MET A 220 -23.64 -15.98 -13.56
CA MET A 220 -22.42 -15.90 -14.36
C MET A 220 -21.18 -15.77 -13.47
N VAL A 221 -21.19 -14.81 -12.54
CA VAL A 221 -20.08 -14.61 -11.59
C VAL A 221 -19.85 -15.87 -10.75
N ALA A 222 -20.92 -16.48 -10.25
CA ALA A 222 -20.83 -17.71 -9.46
C ALA A 222 -20.22 -18.90 -10.25
N ARG A 223 -20.53 -19.03 -11.56
CA ARG A 223 -19.93 -20.07 -12.41
C ARG A 223 -18.44 -19.85 -12.62
N VAL A 224 -18.03 -18.60 -12.86
CA VAL A 224 -16.62 -18.23 -13.02
C VAL A 224 -15.83 -18.52 -11.74
N MET A 225 -16.33 -18.05 -10.59
CA MET A 225 -15.68 -18.30 -9.31
C MET A 225 -15.58 -19.79 -8.98
N ARG A 226 -16.60 -20.59 -9.28
CA ARG A 226 -16.59 -22.05 -9.05
C ARG A 226 -15.45 -22.76 -9.81
N ARG A 227 -15.01 -22.23 -10.94
CA ARG A 227 -13.90 -22.78 -11.73
C ARG A 227 -12.54 -22.21 -11.31
N LEU A 228 -12.48 -20.95 -10.90
CA LEU A 228 -11.24 -20.29 -10.46
C LEU A 228 -10.79 -20.71 -9.06
N ILE A 229 -11.71 -20.90 -8.11
CA ILE A 229 -11.37 -21.19 -6.70
C ILE A 229 -10.52 -22.47 -6.57
N PRO A 230 -10.92 -23.63 -7.14
CA PRO A 230 -10.17 -24.87 -6.96
C PRO A 230 -8.75 -24.81 -7.52
N VAL A 231 -8.55 -24.09 -8.63
CA VAL A 231 -7.25 -23.98 -9.29
C VAL A 231 -6.32 -22.95 -8.65
N SER A 232 -6.86 -22.07 -7.80
CA SER A 232 -6.07 -21.05 -7.09
C SER A 232 -5.37 -21.57 -5.84
N GLY A 233 -5.77 -22.76 -5.33
CA GLY A 233 -5.26 -23.30 -4.07
C GLY A 233 -5.79 -22.60 -2.82
N LEU A 234 -6.90 -21.86 -2.96
CA LEU A 234 -7.58 -21.13 -1.88
C LEU A 234 -8.94 -21.76 -1.53
N ASP A 235 -9.09 -23.08 -1.73
CA ASP A 235 -10.31 -23.85 -1.49
C ASP A 235 -10.71 -23.91 -0.01
N GLY A 236 -9.77 -23.70 0.91
CA GLY A 236 -10.03 -23.62 2.35
C GLY A 236 -10.68 -22.32 2.85
N GLN A 237 -10.94 -21.34 1.98
CA GLN A 237 -11.56 -20.06 2.36
C GLN A 237 -13.09 -20.08 2.22
N GLU A 238 -13.77 -19.28 3.05
CA GLU A 238 -15.23 -19.10 2.97
C GLU A 238 -15.61 -18.08 1.89
N TRP A 239 -15.68 -18.56 0.65
CA TRP A 239 -15.99 -17.73 -0.51
C TRP A 239 -17.43 -17.22 -0.49
N GLU A 240 -17.59 -15.91 -0.63
CA GLU A 240 -18.89 -15.25 -0.74
C GLU A 240 -18.88 -14.31 -1.94
N VAL A 241 -19.85 -14.46 -2.83
CA VAL A 241 -19.96 -13.69 -4.06
C VAL A 241 -21.16 -12.77 -3.98
N ARG A 242 -20.92 -11.46 -4.08
CA ARG A 242 -21.95 -10.43 -4.12
C ARG A 242 -21.82 -9.59 -5.38
N VAL A 243 -22.91 -9.48 -6.13
CA VAL A 243 -22.97 -8.60 -7.31
C VAL A 243 -23.76 -7.36 -6.94
N ILE A 244 -23.15 -6.19 -7.12
CA ILE A 244 -23.75 -4.89 -6.86
C ILE A 244 -24.49 -4.45 -8.12
N ASP A 245 -25.77 -4.09 -7.98
CA ASP A 245 -26.59 -3.58 -9.08
C ASP A 245 -26.25 -2.12 -9.39
N ASP A 246 -25.08 -1.96 -9.96
CA ASP A 246 -24.54 -0.68 -10.39
C ASP A 246 -24.08 -0.84 -11.84
N PRO A 247 -24.88 -0.38 -12.82
CA PRO A 247 -24.56 -0.53 -14.23
C PRO A 247 -23.57 0.52 -14.74
N HIS A 248 -23.22 1.51 -13.91
CA HIS A 248 -22.38 2.66 -14.26
C HIS A 248 -20.93 2.45 -13.83
N THR A 249 -20.69 1.76 -12.71
CA THR A 249 -19.34 1.50 -12.21
C THR A 249 -18.71 0.28 -12.88
N LEU A 250 -17.50 0.49 -13.42
CA LEU A 250 -16.68 -0.53 -14.05
C LEU A 250 -15.64 -1.03 -13.03
N ASN A 251 -16.10 -1.86 -12.08
CA ASN A 251 -15.23 -2.39 -11.03
C ASN A 251 -15.58 -3.81 -10.60
N ALA A 252 -14.59 -4.53 -10.12
CA ALA A 252 -14.71 -5.79 -9.39
C ALA A 252 -13.46 -5.94 -8.53
N PHE A 253 -13.62 -6.47 -7.32
CA PHE A 253 -12.50 -6.69 -6.40
C PHE A 253 -12.76 -7.90 -5.53
N VAL A 254 -11.67 -8.53 -5.09
CA VAL A 254 -11.70 -9.66 -4.16
C VAL A 254 -10.92 -9.26 -2.92
N LEU A 255 -11.61 -9.21 -1.78
CA LEU A 255 -10.99 -8.94 -0.50
C LEU A 255 -10.43 -10.24 0.11
N PRO A 256 -9.35 -10.17 0.93
CA PRO A 256 -8.87 -11.32 1.72
C PRO A 256 -10.01 -11.97 2.52
N GLY A 257 -9.93 -13.28 2.76
CA GLY A 257 -11.03 -14.06 3.35
C GLY A 257 -12.14 -14.45 2.36
N GLY A 258 -11.88 -14.37 1.06
CA GLY A 258 -12.75 -14.94 0.02
C GLY A 258 -14.01 -14.11 -0.33
N LYS A 259 -14.03 -12.80 -0.02
CA LYS A 259 -15.21 -11.95 -0.30
C LYS A 259 -15.06 -11.27 -1.64
N VAL A 260 -15.98 -11.56 -2.57
CA VAL A 260 -15.96 -11.09 -3.96
C VAL A 260 -17.07 -10.08 -4.18
N PHE A 261 -16.72 -8.92 -4.71
CA PHE A 261 -17.66 -7.87 -5.09
C PHE A 261 -17.50 -7.55 -6.58
N VAL A 262 -18.62 -7.54 -7.31
CA VAL A 262 -18.64 -7.24 -8.76
C VAL A 262 -19.71 -6.19 -9.03
N HIS A 263 -19.34 -5.03 -9.58
CA HIS A 263 -20.32 -4.05 -10.05
C HIS A 263 -20.87 -4.49 -11.41
N SER A 264 -22.20 -4.50 -11.58
CA SER A 264 -22.81 -5.02 -12.81
C SER A 264 -22.36 -4.31 -14.10
N GLY A 265 -21.86 -3.07 -14.01
CA GLY A 265 -21.32 -2.29 -15.12
C GLY A 265 -20.09 -2.93 -15.77
N ILE A 266 -19.22 -3.61 -14.99
CA ILE A 266 -18.03 -4.27 -15.54
C ILE A 266 -18.39 -5.38 -16.55
N LEU A 267 -19.57 -6.00 -16.40
CA LEU A 267 -20.01 -7.11 -17.25
C LEU A 267 -20.22 -6.69 -18.71
N ARG A 268 -20.48 -5.40 -18.96
CA ARG A 268 -20.61 -4.83 -20.31
C ARG A 268 -19.25 -4.80 -21.02
N VAL A 269 -18.17 -4.69 -20.27
CA VAL A 269 -16.80 -4.72 -20.78
C VAL A 269 -16.26 -6.14 -20.83
N THR A 270 -16.54 -7.00 -19.85
CA THR A 270 -16.10 -8.40 -19.91
C THR A 270 -16.79 -9.17 -21.03
N ARG A 271 -18.05 -8.86 -21.36
CA ARG A 271 -18.89 -9.44 -22.44
C ARG A 271 -19.23 -10.93 -22.31
N ASN A 272 -18.32 -11.75 -21.79
CA ASN A 272 -18.48 -13.19 -21.64
C ASN A 272 -17.78 -13.68 -20.36
N GLU A 273 -17.88 -14.98 -20.08
CA GLU A 273 -17.25 -15.58 -18.92
C GLU A 273 -15.72 -15.58 -18.99
N ASP A 274 -15.13 -15.72 -20.18
CA ASP A 274 -13.66 -15.68 -20.36
C ASP A 274 -13.09 -14.31 -19.95
N GLY A 275 -13.75 -13.21 -20.34
CA GLY A 275 -13.35 -11.86 -19.98
C GLY A 275 -13.59 -11.57 -18.50
N LEU A 276 -14.65 -12.16 -17.91
CA LEU A 276 -14.89 -12.06 -16.47
C LEU A 276 -13.87 -12.87 -15.67
N ALA A 277 -13.43 -14.02 -16.19
CA ALA A 277 -12.38 -14.82 -15.61
C ALA A 277 -11.02 -14.12 -15.64
N ALA A 278 -10.74 -13.31 -16.67
CA ALA A 278 -9.54 -12.48 -16.69
C ALA A 278 -9.53 -11.46 -15.52
N VAL A 279 -10.66 -10.80 -15.25
CA VAL A 279 -10.79 -9.85 -14.13
C VAL A 279 -10.70 -10.58 -12.78
N LEU A 280 -11.55 -11.58 -12.56
CA LEU A 280 -11.60 -12.27 -11.27
C LEU A 280 -10.32 -13.09 -11.00
N GLY A 281 -9.68 -13.63 -12.04
CA GLY A 281 -8.37 -14.28 -11.92
C GLY A 281 -7.28 -13.32 -11.46
N HIS A 282 -7.27 -12.09 -11.97
CA HIS A 282 -6.38 -11.00 -11.51
C HIS A 282 -6.63 -10.64 -10.04
N GLU A 283 -7.90 -10.47 -9.66
CA GLU A 283 -8.24 -10.14 -8.27
C GLU A 283 -7.90 -11.28 -7.28
N ILE A 284 -8.14 -12.54 -7.66
CA ILE A 284 -7.72 -13.70 -6.87
C ILE A 284 -6.19 -13.76 -6.78
N ALA A 285 -5.48 -13.39 -7.84
CA ALA A 285 -4.03 -13.35 -7.83
C ALA A 285 -3.47 -12.34 -6.83
N HIS A 286 -4.13 -11.20 -6.58
CA HIS A 286 -3.73 -10.28 -5.51
C HIS A 286 -3.79 -10.93 -4.12
N ASN A 287 -4.78 -11.79 -3.88
CA ASN A 287 -4.91 -12.50 -2.61
C ASN A 287 -3.93 -13.68 -2.51
N LEU A 288 -3.79 -14.48 -3.57
CA LEU A 288 -2.82 -15.58 -3.62
C LEU A 288 -1.39 -15.06 -3.42
N ALA A 289 -1.06 -13.94 -4.06
CA ALA A 289 0.20 -13.24 -3.89
C ALA A 289 0.20 -12.29 -2.69
N GLN A 290 -0.81 -12.30 -1.79
CA GLN A 290 -0.94 -11.48 -0.56
C GLN A 290 -0.50 -10.01 -0.69
N HIS A 291 -0.84 -9.35 -1.79
CA HIS A 291 -0.39 -7.98 -2.07
C HIS A 291 -0.87 -6.97 -1.04
N VAL A 292 -2.04 -7.20 -0.43
CA VAL A 292 -2.56 -6.38 0.68
C VAL A 292 -1.62 -6.44 1.88
N GLY A 293 -1.23 -7.63 2.35
CA GLY A 293 -0.32 -7.78 3.49
C GLY A 293 1.06 -7.15 3.25
N GLU A 294 1.60 -7.31 2.05
CA GLU A 294 2.86 -6.66 1.63
C GLU A 294 2.77 -5.13 1.62
N ARG A 295 1.65 -4.60 1.13
CA ARG A 295 1.39 -3.15 1.14
C ARG A 295 1.27 -2.62 2.56
N MET A 296 0.55 -3.32 3.42
CA MET A 296 0.43 -2.96 4.83
C MET A 296 1.79 -2.93 5.49
N SER A 297 2.62 -3.94 5.24
CA SER A 297 3.99 -4.04 5.75
C SER A 297 4.85 -2.87 5.28
N SER A 298 4.71 -2.47 4.02
CA SER A 298 5.43 -1.33 3.43
C SER A 298 5.03 0.02 4.05
N SER A 299 3.83 0.13 4.61
CA SER A 299 3.34 1.35 5.27
C SER A 299 3.90 1.55 6.68
N ILE A 300 4.40 0.48 7.34
CA ILE A 300 4.85 0.52 8.73
C ILE A 300 5.98 1.53 8.94
N GLY A 301 7.01 1.49 8.10
CA GLY A 301 8.18 2.39 8.22
C GLY A 301 7.80 3.87 8.18
N PRO A 302 7.11 4.33 7.11
CA PRO A 302 6.60 5.70 7.02
C PRO A 302 5.67 6.08 8.19
N ASN A 303 4.80 5.17 8.63
CA ASN A 303 3.88 5.43 9.74
C ASN A 303 4.61 5.60 11.08
N ILE A 304 5.62 4.77 11.36
CA ILE A 304 6.46 4.90 12.55
C ILE A 304 7.24 6.22 12.51
N LEU A 305 7.83 6.57 11.37
CA LEU A 305 8.57 7.83 11.20
C LEU A 305 7.66 9.04 11.44
N LEU A 306 6.51 9.07 10.75
CA LEU A 306 5.58 10.19 10.85
C LEU A 306 4.99 10.27 12.27
N GLY A 307 4.57 9.15 12.87
CA GLY A 307 4.10 9.09 14.25
C GLY A 307 5.15 9.62 15.24
N SER A 308 6.43 9.28 15.04
CA SER A 308 7.54 9.77 15.86
C SER A 308 7.73 11.28 15.72
N LEU A 309 7.65 11.83 14.50
CA LEU A 309 7.76 13.27 14.24
C LEU A 309 6.59 14.05 14.86
N VAL A 310 5.37 13.53 14.78
CA VAL A 310 4.19 14.17 15.37
C VAL A 310 4.25 14.14 16.91
N LEU A 311 4.73 13.05 17.50
CA LEU A 311 4.96 12.99 18.95
C LEU A 311 6.04 13.98 19.39
N LEU A 312 7.12 14.12 18.63
CA LEU A 312 8.21 15.06 18.91
C LEU A 312 7.79 16.52 18.74
N SER A 313 6.84 16.83 17.85
CA SER A 313 6.37 18.20 17.65
C SER A 313 5.48 18.70 18.80
N GLY A 314 4.95 17.81 19.64
CA GLY A 314 4.02 18.15 20.72
C GLY A 314 2.71 18.77 20.23
N MET A 315 2.44 18.72 18.91
CA MET A 315 1.35 19.44 18.26
C MET A 315 -0.02 18.81 18.53
N PHE A 316 -0.07 17.50 18.82
CA PHE A 316 -1.32 16.78 19.07
C PHE A 316 -1.26 15.94 20.35
N PRO A 317 -2.37 15.81 21.08
CA PRO A 317 -2.50 14.83 22.15
C PRO A 317 -2.14 13.42 21.64
N PRO A 318 -1.35 12.63 22.38
CA PRO A 318 -0.94 11.28 21.97
C PRO A 318 -2.12 10.36 21.60
N ALA A 319 -3.29 10.59 22.23
CA ALA A 319 -4.51 9.82 21.98
C ALA A 319 -5.09 10.04 20.56
N ILE A 320 -5.03 11.27 20.02
CA ILE A 320 -5.56 11.58 18.68
C ILE A 320 -4.68 10.93 17.60
N ILE A 321 -3.37 10.93 17.82
CA ILE A 321 -2.39 10.25 16.97
C ILE A 321 -2.68 8.74 16.99
N LEU A 322 -2.82 8.12 18.18
CA LEU A 322 -3.07 6.69 18.26
C LEU A 322 -4.34 6.25 17.50
N VAL A 323 -5.42 7.02 17.57
CA VAL A 323 -6.68 6.74 16.87
C VAL A 323 -6.57 6.94 15.36
N GLN A 324 -5.84 7.95 14.89
CA GLN A 324 -5.68 8.20 13.44
C GLN A 324 -4.80 7.13 12.77
N TYR A 325 -3.77 6.62 13.48
CA TYR A 325 -2.81 5.64 12.93
C TYR A 325 -3.24 4.18 13.11
N LEU A 326 -4.15 3.89 14.06
CA LEU A 326 -4.72 2.54 14.24
C LEU A 326 -6.19 2.46 13.82
N GLY A 327 -6.77 3.58 13.36
CA GLY A 327 -8.18 3.68 12.98
C GLY A 327 -8.50 3.16 11.59
N SER A 328 -9.78 3.00 11.32
CA SER A 328 -10.33 2.43 10.08
C SER A 328 -9.98 3.23 8.81
N GLY A 329 -9.69 4.53 8.91
CA GLY A 329 -9.30 5.37 7.77
C GLY A 329 -7.93 5.03 7.16
N LEU A 330 -6.98 4.52 7.96
CA LEU A 330 -5.71 4.02 7.41
C LEU A 330 -5.92 2.71 6.65
N MET A 331 -6.84 1.88 7.13
CA MET A 331 -7.18 0.60 6.49
C MET A 331 -7.91 0.83 5.18
N ASP A 332 -8.91 1.71 5.15
CA ASP A 332 -9.62 2.10 3.92
C ASP A 332 -8.64 2.54 2.81
N LEU A 333 -7.66 3.34 3.20
CA LEU A 333 -6.61 3.82 2.31
C LEU A 333 -5.63 2.72 1.87
N VAL A 334 -5.48 1.64 2.63
CA VAL A 334 -4.71 0.47 2.21
C VAL A 334 -5.46 -0.33 1.15
N PHE A 335 -6.79 -0.40 1.18
CA PHE A 335 -7.55 -1.18 0.18
C PHE A 335 -7.84 -0.37 -1.09
N THR A 336 -8.03 0.95 -0.98
CA THR A 336 -8.40 1.83 -2.11
C THR A 336 -7.20 2.39 -2.88
N ARG A 337 -5.98 2.32 -2.33
CA ARG A 337 -4.79 2.83 -3.04
C ARG A 337 -4.43 2.01 -4.28
N PRO A 338 -3.82 2.63 -5.31
CA PRO A 338 -3.33 1.91 -6.47
C PRO A 338 -2.19 0.95 -6.10
N MET A 339 -2.21 -0.24 -6.69
CA MET A 339 -1.15 -1.25 -6.51
C MET A 339 0.15 -0.85 -7.21
N GLY A 340 1.26 -1.36 -6.67
CA GLY A 340 2.57 -1.14 -7.28
C GLY A 340 2.66 -1.84 -8.64
N ARG A 341 3.39 -1.26 -9.59
CA ARG A 341 3.55 -1.82 -10.96
C ARG A 341 4.03 -3.28 -10.97
N LEU A 342 4.90 -3.65 -10.03
CA LEU A 342 5.38 -5.03 -9.89
C LEU A 342 4.27 -5.98 -9.40
N GLN A 343 3.45 -5.55 -8.43
CA GLN A 343 2.33 -6.33 -7.91
C GLN A 343 1.25 -6.50 -8.99
N GLU A 344 0.97 -5.46 -9.75
CA GLU A 344 0.05 -5.51 -10.89
C GLU A 344 0.52 -6.48 -11.97
N SER A 345 1.79 -6.38 -12.41
CA SER A 345 2.35 -7.30 -13.40
C SER A 345 2.39 -8.75 -12.89
N GLU A 346 2.59 -8.95 -11.59
CA GLU A 346 2.57 -10.27 -10.96
C GLU A 346 1.15 -10.84 -10.90
N ALA A 347 0.17 -10.01 -10.53
CA ALA A 347 -1.25 -10.38 -10.56
C ALA A 347 -1.74 -10.67 -11.98
N ASP A 348 -1.34 -9.88 -12.98
CA ASP A 348 -1.66 -10.11 -14.40
C ASP A 348 -1.15 -11.49 -14.86
N TYR A 349 0.10 -11.84 -14.51
CA TYR A 349 0.71 -13.12 -14.88
C TYR A 349 0.01 -14.29 -14.19
N ILE A 350 -0.16 -14.22 -12.87
CA ILE A 350 -0.79 -15.29 -12.08
C ILE A 350 -2.25 -15.45 -12.52
N GLY A 351 -2.99 -14.35 -12.67
CA GLY A 351 -4.38 -14.35 -13.12
C GLY A 351 -4.55 -14.95 -14.51
N LEU A 352 -3.63 -14.67 -15.44
CA LEU A 352 -3.60 -15.31 -16.76
C LEU A 352 -3.40 -16.83 -16.68
N MET A 353 -2.52 -17.28 -15.79
CA MET A 353 -2.31 -18.73 -15.58
C MET A 353 -3.51 -19.37 -14.89
N LEU A 354 -4.16 -18.68 -13.94
CA LEU A 354 -5.36 -19.16 -13.25
C LEU A 354 -6.55 -19.29 -14.20
N MET A 355 -6.78 -18.30 -15.07
CA MET A 355 -7.87 -18.40 -16.05
C MET A 355 -7.63 -19.54 -17.06
N ALA A 356 -6.37 -19.72 -17.50
CA ALA A 356 -5.98 -20.82 -18.37
C ALA A 356 -6.22 -22.18 -17.69
N GLU A 357 -5.80 -22.33 -16.42
CA GLU A 357 -6.02 -23.55 -15.64
C GLU A 357 -7.51 -23.81 -15.36
N ALA A 358 -8.28 -22.76 -15.11
CA ALA A 358 -9.73 -22.81 -14.92
C ALA A 358 -10.50 -23.03 -16.24
N CYS A 359 -9.79 -23.23 -17.34
CA CYS A 359 -10.36 -23.58 -18.64
C CYS A 359 -11.17 -22.46 -19.30
N TYR A 360 -10.72 -21.23 -19.09
CA TYR A 360 -11.13 -20.03 -19.82
C TYR A 360 -10.08 -19.68 -20.88
N ASP A 361 -10.51 -19.09 -21.99
CA ASP A 361 -9.60 -18.75 -23.09
C ASP A 361 -8.68 -17.57 -22.71
N PRO A 362 -7.37 -17.78 -22.53
CA PRO A 362 -6.45 -16.73 -22.09
C PRO A 362 -6.33 -15.58 -23.10
N ARG A 363 -6.70 -15.80 -24.37
CA ARG A 363 -6.69 -14.76 -25.42
C ARG A 363 -7.70 -13.65 -25.12
N GLU A 364 -8.76 -13.97 -24.39
CA GLU A 364 -9.78 -12.98 -24.03
C GLU A 364 -9.25 -11.90 -23.07
N ALA A 365 -8.20 -12.19 -22.27
CA ALA A 365 -7.59 -11.19 -21.40
C ALA A 365 -7.06 -9.97 -22.17
N VAL A 366 -6.45 -10.19 -23.34
CA VAL A 366 -5.98 -9.09 -24.21
C VAL A 366 -7.16 -8.28 -24.73
N ALA A 367 -8.22 -8.98 -25.19
CA ALA A 367 -9.41 -8.33 -25.72
C ALA A 367 -10.16 -7.53 -24.63
N PHE A 368 -10.21 -8.03 -23.40
CA PHE A 368 -10.76 -7.33 -22.24
C PHE A 368 -10.01 -6.03 -21.98
N TRP A 369 -8.67 -6.07 -21.85
CA TRP A 369 -7.89 -4.86 -21.57
C TRP A 369 -7.97 -3.83 -22.70
N GLN A 370 -8.05 -4.25 -23.96
CA GLN A 370 -8.32 -3.34 -25.07
C GLN A 370 -9.69 -2.65 -24.95
N ARG A 371 -10.73 -3.37 -24.51
CA ARG A 371 -12.05 -2.79 -24.25
C ARG A 371 -12.04 -1.84 -23.06
N MET A 372 -11.23 -2.13 -22.04
CA MET A 372 -11.04 -1.27 -20.88
C MET A 372 -10.35 0.05 -21.25
N ASP A 373 -9.28 -0.01 -22.06
CA ASP A 373 -8.63 1.18 -22.61
C ASP A 373 -9.57 2.01 -23.48
N MET A 374 -10.41 1.34 -24.29
CA MET A 374 -11.43 2.02 -25.09
C MET A 374 -12.51 2.69 -24.23
N ALA A 375 -12.94 2.05 -23.14
CA ALA A 375 -13.88 2.64 -22.19
C ALA A 375 -13.29 3.89 -21.55
N ALA A 376 -12.04 3.83 -21.07
CA ALA A 376 -11.34 4.97 -20.47
C ALA A 376 -11.14 6.13 -21.47
N LYS A 377 -10.84 5.85 -22.74
CA LYS A 377 -10.61 6.88 -23.77
C LYS A 377 -11.88 7.56 -24.25
N ARG A 378 -13.05 6.92 -24.09
CA ARG A 378 -14.33 7.46 -24.56
C ARG A 378 -14.98 8.40 -23.54
N GLY A 379 -14.48 8.44 -22.31
CA GLY A 379 -15.23 8.98 -21.18
C GLY A 379 -14.86 10.39 -20.69
N HIS A 380 -15.88 11.08 -20.19
CA HIS A 380 -15.77 12.20 -19.24
C HIS A 380 -15.23 11.70 -17.88
N ALA A 381 -14.87 12.60 -16.95
CA ALA A 381 -14.21 12.23 -15.69
C ALA A 381 -14.94 11.17 -14.81
N GLU A 382 -16.26 11.00 -14.97
CA GLU A 382 -17.09 9.97 -14.30
C GLU A 382 -16.99 8.57 -14.93
N GLU A 383 -16.43 8.45 -16.12
CA GLU A 383 -16.34 7.18 -16.87
C GLU A 383 -14.94 6.53 -16.78
N VAL A 384 -14.01 7.11 -16.00
CA VAL A 384 -12.74 6.44 -15.70
C VAL A 384 -13.06 5.18 -14.90
N PRO A 385 -12.79 3.98 -15.44
CA PRO A 385 -13.06 2.75 -14.73
C PRO A 385 -12.37 2.76 -13.37
N GLU A 386 -13.12 2.55 -12.29
CA GLU A 386 -12.54 2.50 -10.94
C GLU A 386 -11.49 1.38 -10.84
N LEU A 387 -11.70 0.28 -11.60
CA LEU A 387 -10.69 -0.76 -11.78
C LEU A 387 -9.35 -0.19 -12.29
N LEU A 388 -9.33 0.80 -13.20
CA LEU A 388 -8.09 1.44 -13.65
C LEU A 388 -7.51 2.42 -12.63
N SER A 389 -8.32 2.95 -11.70
CA SER A 389 -7.85 3.81 -10.63
C SER A 389 -7.13 3.02 -9.54
N THR A 390 -7.62 1.83 -9.19
CA THR A 390 -7.01 0.92 -8.21
C THR A 390 -5.94 0.00 -8.85
N HIS A 391 -6.09 -0.31 -10.14
CA HIS A 391 -5.18 -1.13 -10.93
C HIS A 391 -4.70 -0.38 -12.18
N PRO A 392 -3.82 0.63 -12.01
CA PRO A 392 -3.35 1.44 -13.13
C PRO A 392 -2.73 0.54 -14.21
N SER A 393 -3.35 0.51 -15.38
CA SER A 393 -2.79 -0.21 -16.53
C SER A 393 -1.50 0.48 -16.96
N ASN A 394 -0.42 -0.28 -17.00
CA ASN A 394 0.82 0.20 -17.59
C ASN A 394 0.61 0.13 -19.12
N GLU A 395 1.18 1.07 -19.89
CA GLU A 395 1.15 1.05 -21.37
C GLU A 395 1.61 -0.32 -21.95
N HIS A 396 2.33 -1.10 -21.16
CA HIS A 396 2.95 -2.38 -21.49
C HIS A 396 2.13 -3.61 -21.05
N ARG A 397 0.94 -3.48 -20.42
CA ARG A 397 0.15 -4.63 -19.93
C ARG A 397 -0.23 -5.57 -21.07
N ILE A 398 -0.76 -5.03 -22.17
CA ILE A 398 -1.12 -5.82 -23.36
C ILE A 398 0.11 -6.52 -23.95
N GLU A 399 1.27 -5.87 -23.94
CA GLU A 399 2.52 -6.45 -24.42
C GLU A 399 2.96 -7.63 -23.55
N LYS A 400 2.83 -7.51 -22.22
CA LYS A 400 3.10 -8.59 -21.28
C LYS A 400 2.15 -9.77 -21.45
N TYR A 401 0.85 -9.53 -21.63
CA TYR A 401 -0.08 -10.61 -21.96
C TYR A 401 0.31 -11.33 -23.25
N LYS A 402 0.74 -10.60 -24.30
CA LYS A 402 1.23 -11.21 -25.54
C LYS A 402 2.51 -12.02 -25.31
N GLU A 403 3.43 -11.54 -24.49
CA GLU A 403 4.66 -12.23 -24.10
C GLU A 403 4.36 -13.55 -23.38
N TRP A 404 3.39 -13.55 -22.45
CA TRP A 404 3.03 -14.73 -21.67
C TRP A 404 2.00 -15.65 -22.34
N MET A 405 1.37 -15.19 -23.42
CA MET A 405 0.32 -15.92 -24.12
C MET A 405 0.72 -17.34 -24.52
N PRO A 406 1.92 -17.62 -25.07
CA PRO A 406 2.32 -18.98 -25.41
C PRO A 406 2.26 -19.92 -24.20
N LYS A 407 2.72 -19.44 -23.04
CA LYS A 407 2.70 -20.20 -21.78
C LYS A 407 1.29 -20.38 -21.25
N ALA A 408 0.44 -19.36 -21.37
CA ALA A 408 -0.96 -19.44 -20.97
C ALA A 408 -1.74 -20.45 -21.83
N ILE A 409 -1.48 -20.46 -23.15
CA ILE A 409 -2.06 -21.43 -24.08
C ILE A 409 -1.57 -22.85 -23.76
N GLU A 410 -0.28 -23.04 -23.50
CA GLU A 410 0.26 -24.33 -23.07
C GLU A 410 -0.44 -24.83 -21.79
N LYS A 411 -0.60 -23.95 -20.79
CA LYS A 411 -1.31 -24.26 -19.54
C LYS A 411 -2.78 -24.62 -19.78
N TRP A 412 -3.46 -23.85 -20.63
CA TRP A 412 -4.86 -24.08 -21.03
C TRP A 412 -5.02 -25.40 -21.78
N GLU A 413 -4.07 -25.76 -22.65
CA GLU A 413 -4.08 -27.02 -23.41
C GLU A 413 -3.75 -28.25 -22.55
N ALA A 414 -2.87 -28.09 -21.56
CA ALA A 414 -2.46 -29.12 -20.63
C ALA A 414 -3.52 -29.41 -19.55
N SER A 415 -4.37 -28.42 -19.26
CA SER A 415 -5.47 -28.56 -18.31
C SER A 415 -6.54 -29.52 -18.83
N GLU A 416 -7.28 -30.17 -17.93
CA GLU A 416 -8.39 -31.08 -18.26
C GLU A 416 -9.64 -30.36 -18.82
N CYS A 417 -9.46 -29.17 -19.38
CA CYS A 417 -10.48 -28.34 -20.04
C CYS A 417 -11.22 -29.04 -21.17
N LYS A 418 -10.70 -30.18 -21.61
CA LYS A 418 -11.23 -30.97 -22.71
C LYS A 418 -12.06 -32.18 -22.24
N GLY A 419 -12.81 -32.05 -21.15
CA GLY A 419 -14.04 -32.83 -21.02
C GLY A 419 -14.93 -32.58 -22.25
N THR A 420 -15.30 -33.67 -22.95
CA THR A 420 -16.03 -33.75 -24.25
C THR A 420 -15.37 -33.14 -25.50
N ALA A 421 -14.63 -32.03 -25.43
CA ALA A 421 -13.98 -31.45 -26.61
C ALA A 421 -12.78 -32.27 -27.13
N SER A 422 -12.03 -32.94 -26.23
CA SER A 422 -10.96 -33.89 -26.62
C SER A 422 -11.55 -35.09 -27.34
N PHE A 423 -12.68 -35.59 -26.83
CA PHE A 423 -13.45 -36.69 -27.41
C PHE A 423 -13.97 -36.32 -28.81
N ALA A 424 -14.59 -35.14 -28.96
CA ALA A 424 -15.06 -34.64 -30.26
C ALA A 424 -13.91 -34.43 -31.28
N ASN A 425 -12.74 -33.95 -30.83
CA ASN A 425 -11.57 -33.82 -31.70
C ASN A 425 -10.86 -35.14 -32.00
N MET A 426 -10.95 -36.15 -31.11
CA MET A 426 -10.58 -37.52 -31.45
C MET A 426 -11.52 -38.09 -32.51
N PHE A 427 -12.84 -37.91 -32.36
CA PHE A 427 -13.83 -38.35 -33.34
C PHE A 427 -13.65 -37.67 -34.71
N ARG A 428 -13.42 -36.36 -34.76
CA ARG A 428 -13.12 -35.67 -36.03
C ARG A 428 -11.85 -36.20 -36.69
N ARG A 429 -10.78 -36.40 -35.90
CA ARG A 429 -9.53 -36.99 -36.44
C ARG A 429 -9.71 -38.43 -36.90
N ALA A 430 -10.59 -39.20 -36.27
CA ALA A 430 -10.98 -40.54 -36.71
C ALA A 430 -11.70 -40.51 -38.06
N LEU A 431 -12.69 -39.61 -38.19
CA LEU A 431 -13.49 -39.41 -39.39
C LEU A 431 -12.63 -38.93 -40.56
N ASP A 432 -11.74 -37.96 -40.32
CA ASP A 432 -10.86 -37.39 -41.36
C ASP A 432 -9.78 -38.36 -41.84
N ARG A 433 -9.34 -39.29 -40.98
CA ARG A 433 -8.25 -40.24 -41.28
C ARG A 433 -8.74 -41.67 -41.55
N GLY A 434 -10.05 -41.91 -41.52
CA GLY A 434 -10.64 -43.23 -41.75
C GLY A 434 -10.18 -44.33 -40.78
N SER A 435 -9.68 -43.97 -39.59
CA SER A 435 -9.18 -44.94 -38.61
C SER A 435 -10.22 -45.17 -37.52
N MET A 436 -10.70 -46.42 -37.40
CA MET A 436 -11.60 -46.83 -36.32
C MET A 436 -10.87 -46.74 -34.98
N ILE A 437 -11.44 -45.99 -34.03
CA ILE A 437 -10.87 -45.82 -32.68
C ILE A 437 -11.33 -46.94 -31.72
N VAL A 438 -12.31 -47.76 -32.12
CA VAL A 438 -12.81 -48.89 -31.31
C VAL A 438 -13.18 -50.05 -32.26
N GLU A 439 -12.53 -51.20 -32.10
CA GLU A 439 -13.10 -52.49 -32.51
C GLU A 439 -13.94 -53.00 -31.32
N PHE A 440 -15.19 -53.41 -31.59
CA PHE A 440 -16.10 -53.96 -30.60
C PHE A 440 -15.75 -55.39 -30.21
#